data_AF-A0ABD6L118-F1
#
_entry.id   AF-A0ABD6L118-F1
#
_cell.length_a   1.000
_cell.length_b   1.000
_cell.length_c   1.000
_cell.angle_alpha   90.00
_cell.angle_beta   90.00
_cell.angle_gamma   90.00
#
_symmetry.space_group_name_H-M   'P 1'
#
loop_
_entity.id
_entity.type
_entity.pdbx_description
1 polymer ?
#
loop_
_entity_poly.entity_id
_entity_poly.type
_entity_poly.pdbx_seq_one_letter_code
_entity_poly.pdbx_strand_id
1 'polypeptide(L)'
;MKQTVEDAAKEAAEDCYECQYNDSLEMRLVKEAFRQGAEWQSKQSPWISVNERLPEELESVLVGTNYEGRYYYEVAFVMNGKWVCHNSKPIYWMPIPSFDDIL
;
A
#
# COMPACT_ATOMS: atom_id res chain seq x y z
N MET A 1 -14.74 -11.37 -0.87
CA MET A 1 -14.58 -10.37 0.21
C MET A 1 -13.09 -10.32 0.52
N LYS A 2 -12.47 -9.14 0.65
CA LYS A 2 -11.03 -9.06 1.00
C LYS A 2 -10.92 -9.39 2.49
N GLN A 3 -10.03 -10.31 2.87
CA GLN A 3 -9.80 -10.69 4.27
C GLN A 3 -9.35 -9.46 5.07
N THR A 4 -9.91 -9.25 6.26
CA THR A 4 -9.47 -8.16 7.16
C THR A 4 -8.25 -8.58 7.97
N VAL A 5 -7.54 -7.61 8.57
CA VAL A 5 -6.40 -7.91 9.46
C VAL A 5 -6.87 -8.71 10.68
N GLU A 6 -8.08 -8.41 11.16
CA GLU A 6 -8.74 -9.12 12.25
C GLU A 6 -9.09 -10.56 11.88
N ASP A 7 -9.58 -10.82 10.66
CA ASP A 7 -9.85 -12.17 10.17
C ASP A 7 -8.56 -12.99 10.12
N ALA A 8 -7.47 -12.40 9.63
CA ALA A 8 -6.16 -13.06 9.57
C ALA A 8 -5.58 -13.33 10.97
N ALA A 9 -5.74 -12.39 11.91
CA ALA A 9 -5.33 -12.57 13.30
C ALA A 9 -6.12 -13.70 13.98
N LYS A 10 -7.42 -13.81 13.67
CA LYS A 10 -8.28 -14.89 14.18
C LYS A 10 -7.88 -16.25 13.62
N GLU A 11 -7.66 -16.35 12.32
CA GLU A 11 -7.17 -17.58 11.67
C GLU A 11 -5.83 -18.02 12.27
N ALA A 12 -4.88 -17.09 12.45
CA ALA A 12 -3.60 -17.42 13.07
C ALA A 12 -3.75 -17.91 14.52
N ALA A 13 -4.64 -17.31 15.32
CA ALA A 13 -4.92 -17.76 16.69
C ALA A 13 -5.46 -19.19 16.73
N GLU A 14 -6.44 -19.49 15.86
CA GLU A 14 -7.13 -20.78 15.83
C GLU A 14 -6.24 -21.87 15.21
N ASP A 15 -5.54 -21.58 14.11
CA ASP A 15 -4.81 -22.59 13.33
C ASP A 15 -3.35 -22.77 13.77
N CYS A 16 -2.65 -21.70 14.16
CA CYS A 16 -1.23 -21.80 14.53
C CYS A 16 -1.02 -22.09 16.01
N TYR A 17 -1.96 -21.66 16.85
CA TYR A 17 -1.79 -21.68 18.31
C TYR A 17 -2.90 -22.46 19.04
N GLU A 18 -3.89 -23.00 18.30
CA GLU A 18 -5.04 -23.74 18.84
C GLU A 18 -5.73 -22.99 19.99
N CYS A 19 -5.74 -21.65 19.92
CA CYS A 19 -6.21 -20.80 21.01
C CYS A 19 -7.48 -20.04 20.62
N GLN A 20 -8.35 -19.83 21.60
CA GLN A 20 -9.58 -19.09 21.37
C GLN A 20 -9.28 -17.61 21.11
N TYR A 21 -9.79 -17.10 19.99
CA TYR A 21 -9.75 -15.68 19.68
C TYR A 21 -10.68 -14.89 20.62
N ASN A 22 -10.14 -14.46 21.76
CA ASN A 22 -10.86 -13.78 22.84
C ASN A 22 -10.14 -12.49 23.28
N ASP A 23 -10.49 -11.94 24.45
CA ASP A 23 -9.88 -10.71 25.01
C ASP A 23 -8.88 -10.97 26.14
N SER A 24 -8.31 -12.17 26.18
CA SER A 24 -7.15 -12.49 27.03
C SER A 24 -5.98 -11.54 26.74
N LEU A 25 -5.07 -11.40 27.70
CA LEU A 25 -3.89 -10.55 27.53
C LEU A 25 -3.05 -11.02 26.33
N GLU A 26 -2.87 -12.33 26.20
CA GLU A 26 -2.15 -12.99 25.11
C GLU A 26 -2.79 -12.65 23.76
N MET A 27 -4.11 -12.77 23.65
CA MET A 27 -4.80 -12.50 22.39
C MET A 27 -4.82 -11.00 22.04
N ARG A 28 -4.85 -10.12 23.04
CA ARG A 28 -4.69 -8.68 22.82
C ARG A 28 -3.31 -8.35 22.24
N LEU A 29 -2.26 -9.04 22.67
CA LEU A 29 -0.92 -8.88 22.08
C LEU A 29 -0.87 -9.38 20.63
N VAL A 30 -1.53 -10.50 20.32
CA VAL A 30 -1.63 -11.02 18.94
C VAL A 30 -2.38 -10.04 18.03
N LYS A 31 -3.56 -9.56 18.46
CA LYS A 31 -4.35 -8.54 17.74
C LYS A 31 -3.51 -7.29 17.43
N GLU A 32 -2.78 -6.80 18.44
CA GLU A 32 -1.90 -5.64 18.30
C GLU A 32 -0.74 -5.90 17.35
N ALA A 33 -0.10 -7.08 17.44
CA ALA A 33 1.00 -7.46 16.56
C ALA A 33 0.56 -7.54 15.10
N PHE A 34 -0.61 -8.10 14.81
CA PHE A 34 -1.17 -8.12 13.45
C PHE A 34 -1.47 -6.72 12.93
N ARG A 35 -2.07 -5.84 13.77
CA ARG A 35 -2.32 -4.45 13.39
C ARG A 35 -1.02 -3.70 13.07
N GLN A 36 -0.03 -3.78 13.96
CA GLN A 36 1.26 -3.12 13.73
C GLN A 36 2.03 -3.72 12.55
N GLY A 37 1.93 -5.04 12.35
CA GLY A 37 2.49 -5.72 11.19
C GLY A 37 1.84 -5.23 9.88
N ALA A 38 0.51 -5.08 9.86
CA ALA A 38 -0.20 -4.55 8.71
C ALA A 38 0.13 -3.07 8.44
N GLU A 39 0.27 -2.25 9.49
CA GLU A 39 0.72 -0.86 9.37
C GLU A 39 2.18 -0.75 8.90
N TRP A 40 3.05 -1.65 9.35
CA TRP A 40 4.43 -1.71 8.88
C TRP A 40 4.49 -2.15 7.41
N GLN A 41 3.72 -3.18 7.04
CA GLN A 41 3.65 -3.71 5.68
C GLN A 41 3.08 -2.69 4.70
N SER A 42 2.08 -1.90 5.10
CA SER A 42 1.53 -0.85 4.23
C SER A 42 2.55 0.24 3.89
N LYS A 43 3.49 0.51 4.81
CA LYS A 43 4.63 1.41 4.58
C LYS A 43 5.73 0.81 3.70
N GLN A 44 5.71 -0.50 3.45
CA GLN A 44 6.62 -1.16 2.51
C GLN A 44 6.11 -1.09 1.06
N SER A 45 4.86 -0.64 0.84
CA SER A 45 4.35 -0.43 -0.52
C SER A 45 5.22 0.60 -1.24
N PRO A 46 5.71 0.31 -2.46
CA PRO A 46 6.45 1.30 -3.23
C PRO A 46 5.54 2.45 -3.70
N TRP A 47 4.22 2.24 -3.65
CA TRP A 47 3.21 3.24 -4.00
C TRP A 47 3.01 4.27 -2.88
N ILE A 48 3.21 5.52 -3.26
CA ILE A 48 3.11 6.72 -2.44
C ILE A 48 1.87 7.49 -2.88
N SER A 49 1.06 7.93 -1.91
CA SER A 49 -0.10 8.77 -2.21
C SER A 49 0.33 10.13 -2.73
N VAL A 50 -0.33 10.65 -3.75
CA VAL A 50 -0.07 12.03 -4.24
C VAL A 50 -0.36 13.08 -3.16
N ASN A 51 -1.15 12.74 -2.14
CA ASN A 51 -1.44 13.60 -1.00
C ASN A 51 -0.36 13.53 0.09
N GLU A 52 0.49 12.51 0.08
CA GLU A 52 1.61 12.38 1.02
C GLU A 52 2.79 13.22 0.54
N ARG A 53 3.21 13.02 -0.72
CA ARG A 53 4.25 13.82 -1.38
C ARG A 53 4.22 13.64 -2.89
N LEU A 54 4.84 14.58 -3.60
CA LEU A 54 5.14 14.48 -5.03
C LEU A 54 6.51 13.80 -5.25
N PRO A 55 6.75 13.20 -6.44
CA PRO A 55 8.09 12.80 -6.87
C PRO A 55 9.00 14.01 -7.08
N GLU A 56 10.28 13.77 -7.36
CA GLU A 56 11.20 14.85 -7.71
C GLU A 56 10.81 15.50 -9.06
N GLU A 57 11.16 16.77 -9.25
CA GLU A 57 10.88 17.49 -10.48
C GLU A 57 11.54 16.80 -11.67
N LEU A 58 10.77 16.58 -12.74
CA LEU A 58 11.15 15.88 -13.97
C LEU A 58 11.54 14.40 -13.78
N GLU A 59 11.34 13.82 -12.60
CA GLU A 59 11.50 12.38 -12.36
C GLU A 59 10.37 11.59 -13.03
N SER A 60 10.73 10.63 -13.86
CA SER A 60 9.75 9.71 -14.48
C SER A 60 9.35 8.62 -13.49
N VAL A 61 8.07 8.55 -13.17
CA VAL A 61 7.50 7.62 -12.19
C VAL A 61 6.32 6.86 -12.80
N LEU A 62 6.04 5.66 -12.27
CA LEU A 62 4.82 4.95 -12.60
C LEU A 62 3.68 5.55 -11.74
N VAL A 63 2.57 5.91 -12.37
CA VAL A 63 1.39 6.45 -11.68
C VAL A 63 0.18 5.55 -11.87
N GLY A 64 -0.61 5.41 -10.81
CA GLY A 64 -1.95 4.85 -10.85
C GLY A 64 -2.95 5.99 -10.91
N THR A 65 -3.87 5.95 -11.88
CA THR A 65 -4.95 6.93 -12.01
C THR A 65 -6.30 6.23 -11.89
N ASN A 66 -7.32 6.96 -11.42
CA ASN A 66 -8.71 6.52 -11.48
C ASN A 66 -9.50 7.48 -12.38
N TYR A 67 -10.01 6.97 -13.49
CA TYR A 67 -10.84 7.72 -14.41
C TYR A 67 -12.17 6.98 -14.59
N GLU A 68 -13.26 7.60 -14.15
CA GLU A 68 -14.62 7.06 -14.23
C GLU A 68 -14.76 5.62 -13.67
N GLY A 69 -14.07 5.34 -12.55
CA GLY A 69 -14.12 4.02 -11.91
C GLY A 69 -13.21 2.96 -12.55
N ARG A 70 -12.46 3.32 -13.60
CA ARG A 70 -11.43 2.48 -14.20
C ARG A 70 -10.04 2.90 -13.73
N TYR A 71 -9.21 1.91 -13.44
CA TYR A 71 -7.83 2.12 -13.02
C TYR A 71 -6.89 1.97 -14.22
N TYR A 72 -6.00 2.94 -14.40
CA TYR A 72 -4.97 2.93 -15.44
C TYR A 72 -3.60 3.16 -14.83
N TYR A 73 -2.58 2.60 -15.47
CA TYR A 73 -1.18 2.81 -15.13
C TYR A 73 -0.47 3.49 -16.30
N GLU A 74 0.31 4.52 -16.01
CA GLU A 74 1.11 5.24 -17.01
C GLU A 74 2.40 5.77 -16.41
N VAL A 75 3.33 6.18 -17.26
CA VAL A 75 4.52 6.92 -16.82
C VAL A 75 4.21 8.41 -16.87
N ALA A 76 4.52 9.11 -15.79
CA ALA A 76 4.31 10.54 -15.65
C ALA A 76 5.46 11.19 -14.90
N PHE A 77 5.49 12.51 -14.87
CA PHE A 77 6.43 13.28 -14.07
C PHE A 77 5.77 14.58 -13.57
N VAL A 78 6.42 15.25 -12.62
CA VAL A 78 6.00 16.56 -12.13
C VAL A 78 6.88 17.65 -12.76
N MET A 79 6.25 18.73 -13.22
CA MET A 79 6.93 19.91 -13.73
C MET A 79 6.29 21.18 -13.15
N ASN A 80 7.07 21.98 -12.43
CA ASN A 80 6.62 23.17 -11.70
C ASN A 80 5.45 22.86 -10.74
N GLY A 81 5.56 21.76 -9.99
CA GLY A 81 4.56 21.31 -9.03
C GLY A 81 3.25 20.78 -9.65
N LYS A 82 3.22 20.55 -10.97
CA LYS A 82 2.04 20.03 -11.68
C LYS A 82 2.37 18.71 -12.37
N TRP A 83 1.42 17.77 -12.31
CA TRP A 83 1.52 16.51 -13.05
C TRP A 83 1.45 16.73 -14.55
N VAL A 84 2.40 16.12 -15.26
CA VAL A 84 2.40 15.96 -16.72
C VAL A 84 2.14 14.49 -17.01
N CYS A 85 0.89 14.18 -17.36
CA CYS A 85 0.39 12.83 -17.61
C CYS A 85 -0.78 12.86 -18.60
N HIS A 86 -1.14 11.70 -19.15
CA HIS A 86 -2.27 11.55 -20.07
C HIS A 86 -3.60 11.61 -19.31
N ASN A 87 -3.74 10.88 -18.20
CA ASN A 87 -4.92 10.93 -17.34
C ASN A 87 -4.69 11.93 -16.22
N SER A 88 -5.43 13.04 -16.21
CA SER A 88 -5.14 14.23 -15.41
C SER A 88 -5.23 14.07 -13.88
N LYS A 89 -5.43 12.85 -13.35
CA LYS A 89 -5.60 12.60 -11.91
C LYS A 89 -4.86 11.34 -11.42
N PRO A 90 -3.52 11.40 -11.33
CA PRO A 90 -2.76 10.47 -10.50
C PRO A 90 -3.31 10.45 -9.07
N ILE A 91 -3.46 9.26 -8.50
CA ILE A 91 -3.87 9.05 -7.10
C ILE A 91 -2.75 8.44 -6.27
N TYR A 92 -1.88 7.65 -6.90
CA TYR A 92 -0.67 7.08 -6.32
C TYR A 92 0.44 7.08 -7.36
N TRP A 93 1.69 7.10 -6.89
CA TRP A 93 2.87 6.98 -7.74
C TRP A 93 3.92 6.10 -7.08
N MET A 94 4.80 5.48 -7.86
CA MET A 94 5.99 4.81 -7.36
C MET A 94 7.19 5.07 -8.27
N PRO A 95 8.42 5.07 -7.75
CA PRO A 95 9.62 5.06 -8.58
C PRO A 95 9.56 3.90 -9.57
N ILE A 96 10.06 4.11 -10.80
CA ILE A 96 10.23 3.02 -11.75
C ILE A 96 11.39 2.14 -11.23
N PRO A 97 11.15 0.86 -10.88
CA PRO A 97 12.21 0.00 -10.38
C PRO A 97 13.30 -0.17 -11.43
N SER A 98 14.56 -0.24 -11.00
CA SER A 98 15.63 -0.62 -11.91
C SER A 98 15.48 -2.10 -12.27
N PHE A 99 16.06 -2.52 -13.41
CA PHE A 99 16.09 -3.94 -13.76
C PHE A 99 16.85 -4.78 -12.72
N ASP A 100 17.87 -4.20 -12.09
CA ASP A 100 18.66 -4.89 -11.06
C ASP A 100 17.89 -5.10 -9.75
N ASP A 101 16.84 -4.31 -9.49
CA ASP A 101 15.99 -4.45 -8.29
C ASP A 101 14.92 -5.55 -8.43
N ILE A 102 14.64 -6.01 -9.65
CA ILE A 102 13.52 -6.92 -9.96
C ILE A 102 13.95 -8.27 -10.54
N LEU A 103 15.25 -8.46 -10.82
CA LEU A 103 15.85 -9.70 -11.32
C LEU A 103 16.64 -10.40 -10.21
#